data_AF-A0A950H9S6-F1
#
_entry.id   AF-A0A950H9S6-F1
#
_cell.length_a   1.000
_cell.length_b   1.000
_cell.length_c   1.000
_cell.angle_alpha   90.00
_cell.angle_beta   90.00
_cell.angle_gamma   90.00
#
_symmetry.space_group_name_H-M   'P 1'
#
loop_
_entity.id
_entity.type
_entity.pdbx_description
1 polymer ?
#
loop_
_entity_poly.entity_id
_entity_poly.type
_entity_poly.pdbx_seq_one_letter_code
_entity_poly.pdbx_strand_id
1 'polypeptide(L)'
;MHHRGFSWQSGVLQAAASAGSEAAAELGALPQWRLDDLYEGMDSQRFSGDLKRAGADAKRFAADYQGKLAQIANAADAGDRLYEAVRAYEALQDLMGRIMSYASLLYAGDTSDAARAKFYGDAQEKVTELAGDLLFFELELNRLDDALLEQAMQGSQLAHYRPWLEDIRKERPHQLADEIEQLFLEKSVSGAAAWNRLFDETVASLRFTYEGQELTLEPVL
;
A
#
# COMPACT_ATOMS: atom_id res chain seq x y z
N MET A 1 16.20 -46.13 -52.18
CA MET A 1 15.28 -45.07 -51.69
C MET A 1 15.04 -45.36 -50.21
N HIS A 2 15.92 -44.92 -49.30
CA HIS A 2 15.86 -43.65 -48.57
C HIS A 2 14.53 -43.42 -47.86
N HIS A 3 14.52 -43.55 -46.53
CA HIS A 3 14.19 -42.46 -45.60
C HIS A 3 14.88 -42.73 -44.25
N ARG A 4 15.80 -41.84 -43.88
CA ARG A 4 16.52 -41.82 -42.60
C ARG A 4 15.62 -41.15 -41.55
N GLY A 5 15.38 -41.81 -40.42
CA GLY A 5 14.77 -41.21 -39.24
C GLY A 5 15.79 -40.39 -38.46
N PHE A 6 15.46 -39.13 -38.17
CA PHE A 6 16.28 -38.19 -37.43
C PHE A 6 15.95 -38.33 -35.94
N SER A 7 16.87 -38.85 -35.11
CA SER A 7 16.70 -38.88 -33.64
C SER A 7 17.32 -37.62 -33.04
N TRP A 8 16.51 -36.80 -32.37
CA TRP A 8 17.01 -35.70 -31.56
C TRP A 8 17.48 -36.24 -30.20
N GLN A 9 18.78 -36.13 -29.92
CA GLN A 9 19.38 -36.46 -28.63
C GLN A 9 18.96 -35.43 -27.56
N SER A 10 18.33 -35.89 -26.48
CA SER A 10 17.97 -35.13 -25.27
C SER A 10 19.17 -34.77 -24.37
N GLY A 11 20.34 -34.49 -24.94
CA GLY A 11 21.60 -34.35 -24.18
C GLY A 11 21.93 -32.94 -23.69
N VAL A 12 21.23 -31.89 -24.16
CA VAL A 12 21.70 -30.49 -23.97
C VAL A 12 20.94 -29.75 -22.86
N LEU A 13 19.76 -30.20 -22.45
CA LEU A 13 18.96 -29.51 -21.42
C LEU A 13 19.37 -29.87 -19.98
N GLN A 14 20.10 -30.96 -19.76
CA GLN A 14 20.53 -31.36 -18.41
C GLN A 14 21.76 -30.55 -17.92
N ALA A 15 22.62 -30.09 -18.82
CA ALA A 15 23.91 -29.47 -18.46
C ALA A 15 23.80 -28.01 -17.98
N ALA A 16 22.78 -27.27 -18.42
CA ALA A 16 22.59 -25.87 -18.01
C ALA A 16 22.03 -25.76 -16.58
N ALA A 17 21.19 -26.72 -16.16
CA ALA A 17 20.65 -26.76 -14.80
C ALA A 17 21.68 -27.21 -13.75
N SER A 18 22.62 -28.09 -14.11
CA SER A 18 23.67 -28.54 -13.20
C SER A 18 24.77 -27.49 -12.98
N ALA A 19 25.10 -26.70 -14.00
CA ALA A 19 26.16 -25.68 -13.92
C ALA A 19 25.82 -24.50 -12.99
N GLY A 20 24.54 -24.10 -12.90
CA GLY A 20 24.10 -23.05 -11.97
C GLY A 20 24.13 -23.52 -10.50
N SER A 21 23.90 -24.81 -10.27
CA SER A 21 23.92 -25.44 -8.94
C SER A 21 25.35 -25.58 -8.39
N GLU A 22 26.32 -26.01 -9.22
CA GLU A 22 27.73 -26.13 -8.81
C GLU A 22 28.40 -24.75 -8.60
N ALA A 23 28.10 -23.76 -9.45
CA ALA A 23 28.64 -22.40 -9.29
C ALA A 23 28.10 -21.69 -8.03
N ALA A 24 26.86 -21.94 -7.64
CA ALA A 24 26.30 -21.45 -6.37
C ALA A 24 26.95 -22.13 -5.15
N ALA A 25 27.34 -23.41 -5.28
CA ALA A 25 28.00 -24.14 -4.21
C ALA A 25 29.44 -23.66 -3.94
N GLU A 26 30.16 -23.14 -4.94
CA GLU A 26 31.52 -22.58 -4.75
C GLU A 26 31.56 -21.21 -4.08
N LEU A 27 30.49 -20.41 -4.18
CA LEU A 27 30.44 -19.04 -3.63
C LEU A 27 30.07 -18.98 -2.14
N GLY A 28 29.66 -20.11 -1.53
CA GLY A 28 29.19 -20.16 -0.16
C GLY A 28 27.88 -19.38 0.06
N ALA A 29 27.60 -18.97 1.29
CA ALA A 29 26.43 -18.14 1.59
C ALA A 29 26.66 -16.72 1.02
N LEU A 30 25.90 -16.37 -0.02
CA LEU A 30 25.92 -15.02 -0.57
C LEU A 30 25.42 -14.01 0.47
N PRO A 31 25.98 -12.79 0.50
CA PRO A 31 25.54 -11.76 1.43
C PRO A 31 24.09 -11.38 1.15
N GLN A 32 23.29 -11.28 2.20
CA GLN A 32 21.89 -10.85 2.15
C GLN A 32 21.74 -9.49 2.84
N TRP A 33 20.73 -8.74 2.42
CA TRP A 33 20.33 -7.51 3.10
C TRP A 33 19.92 -7.82 4.54
N ARG A 34 20.44 -7.03 5.49
CA ARG A 34 19.99 -7.08 6.88
C ARG A 34 18.79 -6.14 7.00
N LEU A 35 17.62 -6.68 7.38
CA LEU A 35 16.35 -5.94 7.42
C LEU A 35 15.80 -5.75 8.84
N ASP A 36 16.54 -6.16 9.86
CA ASP A 36 16.22 -6.04 11.29
C ASP A 36 16.06 -4.59 11.75
N ASP A 37 16.72 -3.64 11.07
CA ASP A 37 16.52 -2.20 11.27
C ASP A 37 15.07 -1.77 10.95
N LEU A 38 14.37 -2.50 10.07
CA LEU A 38 12.94 -2.30 9.79
C LEU A 38 12.06 -3.17 10.70
N TYR A 39 12.20 -4.49 10.58
CA TYR A 39 11.48 -5.49 11.37
C TYR A 39 12.33 -6.76 11.53
N GLU A 40 12.19 -7.41 12.68
CA GLU A 40 12.99 -8.58 13.06
C GLU A 40 12.68 -9.84 12.23
N GLY A 41 11.50 -9.88 11.60
CA GLY A 41 11.00 -11.05 10.87
C GLY A 41 9.56 -10.85 10.36
N MET A 42 9.12 -11.75 9.48
CA MET A 42 7.74 -11.80 8.97
C MET A 42 6.71 -12.03 10.08
N ASP A 43 7.11 -12.75 11.13
CA ASP A 43 6.34 -13.05 12.33
C ASP A 43 6.58 -12.06 13.47
N SER A 44 7.30 -10.96 13.21
CA SER A 44 7.60 -9.98 14.25
C SER A 44 6.33 -9.33 14.80
N GLN A 45 6.27 -9.25 16.14
CA GLN A 45 5.17 -8.56 16.83
C GLN A 45 5.12 -7.08 16.45
N ARG A 46 6.29 -6.48 16.15
CA ARG A 46 6.40 -5.10 15.70
C ARG A 46 5.72 -4.89 14.34
N PHE A 47 5.95 -5.77 13.36
CA PHE A 47 5.28 -5.70 12.05
C PHE A 47 3.77 -5.83 12.19
N SER A 48 3.29 -6.87 12.88
CA SER A 48 1.86 -7.08 13.08
C SER A 48 1.21 -5.92 13.86
N GLY A 49 1.92 -5.37 14.85
CA GLY A 49 1.49 -4.22 15.62
C GLY A 49 1.40 -2.95 14.78
N ASP A 50 2.40 -2.69 13.95
CA ASP A 50 2.43 -1.53 13.06
C ASP A 50 1.35 -1.59 11.97
N LEU A 51 1.07 -2.77 11.41
CA LEU A 51 -0.03 -2.97 10.46
C LEU A 51 -1.40 -2.69 11.11
N LYS A 52 -1.62 -3.18 12.33
CA LYS A 52 -2.84 -2.87 13.11
C LYS A 52 -2.93 -1.39 13.47
N ARG A 53 -1.81 -0.77 13.84
CA ARG A 53 -1.75 0.66 14.16
C ARG A 53 -2.09 1.49 12.93
N ALA A 54 -1.53 1.17 11.76
CA ALA A 54 -1.84 1.87 10.52
C ALA A 54 -3.35 1.85 10.21
N GLY A 55 -4.01 0.70 10.39
CA GLY A 55 -5.47 0.61 10.22
C GLY A 55 -6.29 1.40 11.25
N ALA A 56 -5.88 1.40 12.52
CA ALA A 56 -6.56 2.20 13.54
C ALA A 56 -6.35 3.71 13.33
N ASP A 57 -5.14 4.09 12.93
CA ASP A 57 -4.75 5.47 12.70
C ASP A 57 -5.42 6.03 11.44
N ALA A 58 -5.53 5.25 10.36
CA ALA A 58 -6.24 5.67 9.15
C ALA A 58 -7.74 5.91 9.43
N LYS A 59 -8.39 5.02 10.20
CA LYS A 59 -9.80 5.19 10.60
C LYS A 59 -10.00 6.44 11.45
N ARG A 60 -9.10 6.69 12.40
CA ARG A 60 -9.14 7.91 13.23
C ARG A 60 -8.92 9.15 12.38
N PHE A 61 -7.95 9.11 11.48
CA PHE A 61 -7.64 10.19 10.55
C PHE A 61 -8.85 10.55 9.68
N ALA A 62 -9.50 9.56 9.08
CA ALA A 62 -10.73 9.77 8.33
C ALA A 62 -11.84 10.37 9.21
N ALA A 63 -12.04 9.83 10.41
CA ALA A 63 -13.02 10.38 11.35
C ALA A 63 -12.75 11.83 11.74
N ASP A 64 -11.48 12.24 11.85
CA ASP A 64 -11.08 13.58 12.28
C ASP A 64 -11.12 14.61 11.15
N TYR A 65 -10.81 14.21 9.92
CA TYR A 65 -10.54 15.15 8.81
C TYR A 65 -11.47 15.02 7.59
N GLN A 66 -12.06 13.84 7.33
CA GLN A 66 -12.85 13.63 6.12
C GLN A 66 -14.10 14.52 6.11
N GLY A 67 -14.27 15.27 5.02
CA GLY A 67 -15.32 16.26 4.81
C GLY A 67 -15.18 17.53 5.65
N LYS A 68 -14.06 17.72 6.35
CA LYS A 68 -13.89 18.78 7.35
C LYS A 68 -12.78 19.78 7.00
N LEU A 69 -11.96 19.53 5.98
CA LEU A 69 -10.81 20.39 5.67
C LEU A 69 -11.23 21.81 5.30
N ALA A 70 -12.33 21.99 4.57
CA ALA A 70 -12.86 23.32 4.26
C ALA A 70 -13.23 24.10 5.53
N GLN A 71 -13.89 23.45 6.50
CA GLN A 71 -14.21 24.07 7.78
C GLN A 71 -12.95 24.42 8.57
N ILE A 72 -11.95 23.52 8.56
CA ILE A 72 -10.66 23.74 9.23
C ILE A 72 -9.93 24.94 8.62
N ALA A 73 -9.88 25.03 7.29
CA ALA A 73 -9.20 26.10 6.58
C ALA A 73 -9.83 27.49 6.78
N ASN A 74 -11.12 27.55 7.15
CA ASN A 74 -11.82 28.81 7.47
C ASN A 74 -11.72 29.21 8.95
N ALA A 75 -11.10 28.39 9.80
CA ALA A 75 -10.95 28.69 11.23
C ALA A 75 -9.84 29.74 11.47
N ALA A 76 -9.93 30.46 12.60
CA ALA A 76 -8.91 31.44 12.97
C ALA A 76 -7.52 30.81 13.20
N ASP A 77 -7.50 29.53 13.59
CA ASP A 77 -6.32 28.70 13.84
C ASP A 77 -6.04 27.71 12.70
N ALA A 78 -6.46 28.02 11.47
CA ALA A 78 -6.33 27.14 10.31
C ALA A 78 -4.90 26.62 10.09
N GLY A 79 -3.89 27.47 10.26
CA GLY A 79 -2.49 27.10 10.08
C GLY A 79 -2.05 25.96 11.00
N ASP A 80 -2.35 26.04 12.29
CA ASP A 80 -1.99 25.01 13.26
C ASP A 80 -2.80 23.73 13.03
N ARG A 81 -4.11 23.85 12.76
CA ARG A 81 -4.97 22.68 12.55
C ARG A 81 -4.67 21.92 11.26
N LEU A 82 -4.38 22.63 10.17
CA LEU A 82 -3.92 22.00 8.93
C LEU A 82 -2.52 21.41 9.09
N TYR A 83 -1.64 22.05 9.85
CA TYR A 83 -0.32 21.49 10.16
C TYR A 83 -0.44 20.15 10.90
N GLU A 84 -1.27 20.07 11.93
CA GLU A 84 -1.52 18.81 12.66
C GLU A 84 -2.12 17.73 11.75
N ALA A 85 -3.03 18.10 10.84
CA ALA A 85 -3.57 17.18 9.85
C ALA A 85 -2.48 16.63 8.91
N VAL A 86 -1.62 17.51 8.38
CA VAL A 86 -0.52 17.10 7.49
C VAL A 86 0.49 16.23 8.23
N ARG A 87 0.80 16.54 9.50
CA ARG A 87 1.69 15.70 10.34
C ARG A 87 1.13 14.32 10.61
N ALA A 88 -0.17 14.22 10.89
CA ALA A 88 -0.83 12.93 11.08
C ALA A 88 -0.84 12.10 9.78
N TYR A 89 -1.06 12.76 8.64
CA TYR A 89 -0.99 12.12 7.33
C TYR A 89 0.42 11.62 7.00
N GLU A 90 1.44 12.47 7.20
CA GLU A 90 2.85 12.11 6.99
C GLU A 90 3.26 10.91 7.86
N ALA A 91 2.90 10.89 9.14
CA ALA A 91 3.20 9.76 10.02
C ALA A 91 2.55 8.45 9.57
N LEU A 92 1.35 8.51 8.98
CA LEU A 92 0.68 7.36 8.37
C LEU A 92 1.41 6.89 7.11
N GLN A 93 1.78 7.80 6.21
CA GLN A 93 2.53 7.49 4.99
C GLN A 93 3.89 6.88 5.30
N ASP A 94 4.62 7.42 6.28
CA ASP A 94 5.90 6.87 6.74
C ASP A 94 5.75 5.43 7.29
N LEU A 95 4.69 5.19 8.07
CA LEU A 95 4.42 3.87 8.62
C LEU A 95 4.09 2.85 7.53
N MET A 96 3.20 3.22 6.61
CA MET A 96 2.83 2.39 5.44
C MET A 96 4.04 2.13 4.54
N GLY A 97 4.84 3.17 4.28
CA GLY A 97 6.09 3.08 3.53
C GLY A 97 7.09 2.13 4.17
N ARG A 98 7.25 2.18 5.50
CA ARG A 98 8.12 1.23 6.23
C ARG A 98 7.64 -0.22 6.08
N ILE A 99 6.33 -0.47 6.25
CA ILE A 99 5.72 -1.80 6.10
C ILE A 99 5.99 -2.34 4.69
N MET A 100 5.69 -1.56 3.65
CA MET A 100 5.89 -2.00 2.26
C MET A 100 7.36 -2.13 1.88
N SER A 101 8.23 -1.25 2.37
CA SER A 101 9.66 -1.34 2.13
C SER A 101 10.21 -2.66 2.68
N TYR A 102 9.82 -3.06 3.89
CA TYR A 102 10.24 -4.35 4.44
C TYR A 102 9.74 -5.53 3.60
N ALA A 103 8.43 -5.56 3.31
CA ALA A 103 7.82 -6.66 2.57
C ALA A 103 8.41 -6.82 1.16
N SER A 104 8.58 -5.70 0.44
CA SER A 104 9.17 -5.70 -0.91
C SER A 104 10.64 -6.10 -0.91
N LEU A 105 11.46 -5.61 0.03
CA LEU A 105 12.87 -5.97 0.14
C LEU A 105 13.05 -7.45 0.49
N LEU A 106 12.19 -7.99 1.35
CA LEU A 106 12.23 -9.40 1.71
C LEU A 106 11.91 -10.28 0.50
N TYR A 107 10.85 -9.96 -0.24
CA TYR A 107 10.48 -10.63 -1.49
C TYR A 107 11.56 -10.51 -2.56
N ALA A 108 12.15 -9.33 -2.75
CA ALA A 108 13.24 -9.12 -3.70
C ALA A 108 14.51 -9.92 -3.38
N GLY A 109 14.70 -10.31 -2.11
CA GLY A 109 15.81 -11.16 -1.69
C GLY A 109 15.72 -12.60 -2.19
N ASP A 110 14.50 -13.12 -2.42
CA ASP A 110 14.23 -14.39 -3.11
C ASP A 110 12.79 -14.41 -3.63
N THR A 111 12.61 -14.10 -4.91
CA THR A 111 11.29 -14.02 -5.54
C THR A 111 10.67 -15.39 -5.83
N SER A 112 11.41 -16.48 -5.63
CA SER A 112 10.91 -17.85 -5.80
C SER A 112 10.36 -18.46 -4.51
N ASP A 113 10.62 -17.82 -3.36
CA ASP A 113 10.11 -18.22 -2.05
C ASP A 113 8.61 -17.87 -1.93
N ALA A 114 7.77 -18.90 -1.88
CA ALA A 114 6.32 -18.76 -1.79
C ALA A 114 5.85 -18.08 -0.49
N ALA A 115 6.55 -18.26 0.62
CA ALA A 115 6.19 -17.63 1.89
C ALA A 115 6.44 -16.12 1.84
N ARG A 116 7.55 -15.69 1.21
CA ARG A 116 7.84 -14.26 0.99
C ARG A 116 6.89 -13.63 -0.01
N ALA A 117 6.54 -14.34 -1.07
CA ALA A 117 5.57 -13.87 -2.06
C ALA A 117 4.19 -13.65 -1.42
N LYS A 118 3.71 -14.61 -0.62
CA LYS A 118 2.46 -14.45 0.14
C LYS A 118 2.54 -13.27 1.12
N PHE A 119 3.59 -13.19 1.93
CA PHE A 119 3.77 -12.09 2.88
C PHE A 119 3.74 -10.71 2.21
N TYR A 120 4.41 -10.58 1.06
CA TYR A 120 4.39 -9.35 0.27
C TYR A 120 2.99 -9.03 -0.28
N GLY A 121 2.28 -10.03 -0.82
CA GLY A 121 0.91 -9.87 -1.29
C GLY A 121 -0.05 -9.40 -0.20
N ASP A 122 -0.02 -10.06 0.96
CA ASP A 122 -0.87 -9.73 2.12
C ASP A 122 -0.59 -8.28 2.62
N ALA A 123 0.67 -7.88 2.68
CA ALA A 123 1.06 -6.51 3.05
C ALA A 123 0.61 -5.48 2.02
N GLN A 124 0.80 -5.79 0.73
CA GLN A 124 0.39 -4.91 -0.38
C GLN A 124 -1.11 -4.69 -0.40
N GLU A 125 -1.91 -5.75 -0.21
CA GLU A 125 -3.37 -5.65 -0.14
C GLU A 125 -3.79 -4.70 0.99
N LYS A 126 -3.27 -4.92 2.20
CA LYS A 126 -3.60 -4.09 3.36
C LYS A 126 -3.17 -2.63 3.19
N VAL A 127 -1.99 -2.38 2.65
CA VAL A 127 -1.53 -1.00 2.41
C VAL A 127 -2.33 -0.32 1.30
N THR A 128 -2.77 -1.06 0.28
CA THR A 128 -3.64 -0.54 -0.77
C THR A 128 -5.02 -0.16 -0.22
N GLU A 129 -5.61 -0.99 0.64
CA GLU A 129 -6.86 -0.69 1.36
C GLU A 129 -6.73 0.64 2.14
N LEU A 130 -5.66 0.78 2.93
CA LEU A 130 -5.39 2.00 3.71
C LEU A 130 -5.14 3.23 2.83
N ALA A 131 -4.42 3.08 1.72
CA ALA A 131 -4.19 4.19 0.80
C ALA A 131 -5.51 4.69 0.19
N GLY A 132 -6.43 3.77 -0.13
CA GLY A 132 -7.78 4.12 -0.57
C GLY A 132 -8.57 4.91 0.48
N ASP A 133 -8.49 4.50 1.75
CA ASP A 133 -9.15 5.19 2.88
C ASP A 133 -8.56 6.59 3.14
N LEU A 134 -7.32 6.85 2.74
CA LEU A 134 -6.64 8.13 2.95
C LEU A 134 -6.68 9.08 1.75
N LEU A 135 -7.10 8.59 0.57
CA LEU A 135 -7.10 9.36 -0.68
C LEU A 135 -7.93 10.65 -0.60
N PHE A 136 -8.98 10.68 0.23
CA PHE A 136 -9.81 11.87 0.42
C PHE A 136 -8.98 13.08 0.85
N PHE A 137 -7.88 12.89 1.58
CA PHE A 137 -7.15 13.98 2.20
C PHE A 137 -6.49 14.89 1.18
N GLU A 138 -5.73 14.30 0.24
CA GLU A 138 -5.11 15.06 -0.84
C GLU A 138 -6.16 15.67 -1.76
N LEU A 139 -7.28 14.97 -2.01
CA LEU A 139 -8.39 15.50 -2.82
C LEU A 139 -9.07 16.69 -2.14
N GLU A 140 -9.36 16.62 -0.84
CA GLU A 140 -9.98 17.71 -0.10
C GLU A 140 -9.04 18.89 0.11
N LEU A 141 -7.76 18.64 0.43
CA LEU A 141 -6.72 19.67 0.40
C LEU A 141 -6.71 20.32 -0.98
N ASN A 142 -6.88 19.51 -2.02
CA ASN A 142 -6.88 20.00 -3.38
C ASN A 142 -8.09 20.91 -3.73
N ARG A 143 -9.15 20.88 -2.95
CA ARG A 143 -10.31 21.75 -3.16
C ARG A 143 -10.27 23.04 -2.35
N LEU A 144 -9.32 23.18 -1.43
CA LEU A 144 -9.17 24.41 -0.66
C LEU A 144 -8.83 25.58 -1.59
N ASP A 145 -9.40 26.74 -1.27
CA ASP A 145 -9.09 28.01 -1.94
C ASP A 145 -7.61 28.39 -1.73
N ASP A 146 -6.97 28.89 -2.78
CA ASP A 146 -5.55 29.22 -2.76
C ASP A 146 -5.23 30.33 -1.76
N ALA A 147 -6.11 31.33 -1.61
CA ALA A 147 -5.90 32.41 -0.66
C ALA A 147 -6.05 31.93 0.78
N LEU A 148 -7.00 31.03 1.06
CA LEU A 148 -7.12 30.40 2.38
C LEU A 148 -5.87 29.59 2.75
N LEU A 149 -5.36 28.77 1.83
CA LEU A 149 -4.19 27.95 2.08
C LEU A 149 -2.93 28.82 2.27
N GLU A 150 -2.77 29.87 1.45
CA GLU A 150 -1.68 30.83 1.58
C GLU A 150 -1.75 31.57 2.93
N GLN A 151 -2.94 32.01 3.34
CA GLN A 151 -3.14 32.62 4.64
C GLN A 151 -2.85 31.65 5.79
N ALA A 152 -3.28 30.39 5.69
CA ALA A 152 -3.01 29.37 6.71
C ALA A 152 -1.50 29.08 6.85
N MET A 153 -0.71 29.19 5.78
CA MET A 153 0.74 29.05 5.83
C MET A 153 1.44 30.26 6.44
N GLN A 154 0.85 31.46 6.42
CA GLN A 154 1.49 32.66 6.94
C GLN A 154 1.68 32.59 8.46
N GLY A 155 2.93 32.58 8.90
CA GLY A 155 3.28 32.60 10.32
C GLY A 155 3.02 31.28 11.08
N SER A 156 2.68 30.19 10.37
CA SER A 156 2.46 28.87 10.96
C SER A 156 3.54 27.86 10.51
N GLN A 157 3.62 26.73 11.22
CA GLN A 157 4.52 25.63 10.84
C GLN A 157 4.08 24.91 9.55
N LEU A 158 2.84 25.13 9.08
CA LEU A 158 2.34 24.58 7.82
C LEU A 158 3.21 24.99 6.62
N ALA A 159 3.84 26.16 6.68
CA ALA A 159 4.75 26.64 5.63
C ALA A 159 5.91 25.68 5.34
N HIS A 160 6.30 24.83 6.30
CA HIS A 160 7.30 23.78 6.08
C HIS A 160 6.90 22.83 4.94
N TYR A 161 5.60 22.54 4.80
CA TYR A 161 5.03 21.62 3.82
C TYR A 161 4.66 22.30 2.50
N ARG A 162 4.98 23.58 2.31
CA ARG A 162 4.67 24.32 1.07
C ARG A 162 5.09 23.57 -0.20
N PRO A 163 6.31 22.99 -0.32
CA PRO A 163 6.69 22.30 -1.55
C PRO A 163 5.78 21.11 -1.88
N TRP A 164 5.36 20.36 -0.86
CA TRP A 164 4.42 19.23 -1.03
C TRP A 164 3.02 19.73 -1.36
N LEU A 165 2.53 20.75 -0.66
CA LEU A 165 1.23 21.39 -0.95
C LEU A 165 1.19 21.90 -2.39
N GLU A 166 2.23 22.60 -2.86
CA GLU A 166 2.31 23.09 -4.24
C GLU A 166 2.40 21.96 -5.27
N ASP A 167 2.94 20.79 -4.91
CA ASP A 167 3.02 19.64 -5.80
C ASP A 167 1.65 18.98 -5.98
N ILE A 168 0.94 18.68 -4.88
CA ILE A 168 -0.44 18.14 -4.95
C ILE A 168 -1.37 19.11 -5.70
N ARG A 169 -1.11 20.42 -5.58
CA ARG A 169 -1.89 21.49 -6.23
C ARG A 169 -1.85 21.41 -7.75
N LYS A 170 -0.78 20.87 -8.35
CA LYS A 170 -0.64 20.73 -9.81
C LYS A 170 -1.66 19.77 -10.41
N GLU A 171 -2.19 18.85 -9.61
CA GLU A 171 -3.20 17.87 -10.05
C GLU A 171 -4.63 18.43 -10.04
N ARG A 172 -4.86 19.62 -9.45
CA ARG A 172 -6.20 20.26 -9.38
C ARG A 172 -6.90 20.40 -10.74
N PRO A 173 -6.23 20.83 -11.84
CA PRO A 173 -6.88 20.98 -13.15
C PRO A 173 -7.41 19.67 -13.74
N HIS A 174 -7.00 18.52 -13.18
CA HIS A 174 -7.42 17.19 -13.59
C HIS A 174 -8.48 16.58 -12.65
N GLN A 175 -8.91 17.30 -11.62
CA GLN A 175 -9.96 16.89 -10.69
C GLN A 175 -11.36 17.25 -11.21
N LEU A 176 -12.36 16.46 -10.80
CA LEU A 176 -13.74 16.62 -11.26
C LEU A 176 -14.38 17.89 -10.63
N ALA A 177 -15.47 18.36 -11.25
CA ALA A 177 -16.16 19.57 -10.81
C ALA A 177 -16.94 19.35 -9.49
N ASP A 178 -17.02 20.41 -8.67
CA ASP A 178 -17.55 20.43 -7.29
C ASP A 178 -18.86 19.66 -7.06
N GLU A 179 -19.80 19.71 -8.00
CA GLU A 179 -21.13 19.07 -7.90
C GLU A 179 -21.08 17.54 -8.03
N ILE A 180 -20.17 17.03 -8.87
CA ILE A 180 -19.93 15.59 -9.04
C ILE A 180 -19.20 15.04 -7.81
N GLU A 181 -18.38 15.88 -7.19
CA GLU A 181 -17.56 15.57 -6.03
C GLU A 181 -18.38 15.44 -4.74
N GLN A 182 -19.34 16.34 -4.51
CA GLN A 182 -20.27 16.25 -3.38
C GLN A 182 -21.10 14.96 -3.47
N LEU A 183 -21.54 14.60 -4.69
CA LEU A 183 -22.20 13.33 -4.97
C LEU A 183 -21.29 12.12 -4.70
N PHE A 184 -20.00 12.19 -5.04
CA PHE A 184 -19.05 11.11 -4.76
C PHE A 184 -18.73 10.97 -3.27
N LEU A 185 -18.63 12.07 -2.51
CA LEU A 185 -18.43 12.05 -1.07
C LEU A 185 -19.63 11.40 -0.36
N GLU A 186 -20.86 11.82 -0.68
CA GLU A 186 -22.08 11.20 -0.15
C GLU A 186 -22.19 9.72 -0.53
N LYS A 187 -21.73 9.36 -1.74
CA LYS A 187 -21.73 7.98 -2.22
C LYS A 187 -20.56 7.15 -1.72
N SER A 188 -19.47 7.73 -1.22
CA SER A 188 -18.27 6.97 -0.81
C SER A 188 -18.56 6.01 0.34
N VAL A 189 -19.37 6.45 1.31
CA VAL A 189 -19.77 5.66 2.49
C VAL A 189 -20.67 4.48 2.13
N SER A 190 -21.48 4.59 1.08
CA SER A 190 -22.45 3.59 0.62
C SER A 190 -22.08 2.92 -0.71
N GLY A 191 -20.96 3.30 -1.31
CA GLY A 191 -20.55 2.95 -2.67
C GLY A 191 -19.30 2.08 -2.65
N ALA A 192 -18.19 2.56 -3.24
CA ALA A 192 -16.99 1.74 -3.41
C ALA A 192 -16.44 1.17 -2.09
N ALA A 193 -16.41 1.95 -1.01
CA ALA A 193 -15.93 1.46 0.29
C ALA A 193 -16.87 0.40 0.91
N ALA A 194 -18.18 0.54 0.74
CA ALA A 194 -19.15 -0.46 1.19
C ALA A 194 -19.09 -1.73 0.32
N TRP A 195 -18.85 -1.59 -0.99
CA TRP A 195 -18.69 -2.71 -1.90
C TRP A 195 -17.38 -3.47 -1.67
N ASN A 196 -16.26 -2.77 -1.46
CA ASN A 196 -14.99 -3.41 -1.13
C ASN A 196 -15.13 -4.19 0.18
N ARG A 197 -15.72 -3.59 1.22
CA ARG A 197 -16.00 -4.31 2.47
C ARG A 197 -16.87 -5.55 2.26
N LEU A 198 -17.95 -5.43 1.48
CA LEU A 198 -18.82 -6.57 1.16
C LEU A 198 -18.07 -7.65 0.38
N PHE A 199 -17.24 -7.25 -0.59
CA PHE A 199 -16.42 -8.15 -1.39
C PHE A 199 -15.42 -8.89 -0.50
N ASP A 200 -14.68 -8.18 0.35
CA ASP A 200 -13.71 -8.75 1.28
C ASP A 200 -14.39 -9.73 2.26
N GLU A 201 -15.52 -9.33 2.85
CA GLU A 201 -16.34 -10.20 3.71
C GLU A 201 -16.81 -11.45 2.94
N THR A 202 -17.25 -11.29 1.69
CA THR A 202 -17.73 -12.40 0.86
C THR A 202 -16.58 -13.35 0.54
N VAL A 203 -15.45 -12.85 0.04
CA VAL A 203 -14.28 -13.66 -0.33
C VAL A 203 -13.72 -14.39 0.89
N ALA A 204 -13.63 -13.72 2.05
CA ALA A 204 -13.20 -14.35 3.31
C ALA A 204 -14.18 -15.43 3.81
N SER A 205 -15.48 -15.30 3.50
CA SER A 205 -16.51 -16.28 3.91
C SER A 205 -16.56 -17.52 3.03
N LEU A 206 -16.01 -17.49 1.82
CA LEU A 206 -16.05 -18.63 0.90
C LEU A 206 -15.34 -19.84 1.50
N ARG A 207 -15.94 -21.02 1.32
CA ARG A 207 -15.38 -22.32 1.70
C ARG A 207 -15.42 -23.24 0.50
N PHE A 208 -14.34 -23.98 0.30
CA PHE A 208 -14.17 -24.91 -0.81
C PHE A 208 -13.76 -26.27 -0.26
N THR A 209 -14.38 -27.32 -0.78
CA THR A 209 -14.02 -28.69 -0.42
C THR A 209 -12.84 -29.16 -1.28
N TYR A 210 -11.68 -29.36 -0.67
CA TYR A 210 -10.48 -29.89 -1.32
C TYR A 210 -9.89 -31.02 -0.46
N GLU A 211 -9.59 -32.17 -1.07
CA GLU A 211 -9.12 -33.38 -0.38
C GLU A 211 -9.92 -33.80 0.88
N GLY A 212 -11.23 -33.51 0.87
CA GLY A 212 -12.12 -33.86 1.99
C GLY A 212 -12.09 -32.88 3.17
N GLN A 213 -11.39 -31.75 3.06
CA GLN A 213 -11.39 -30.66 4.03
C GLN A 213 -12.08 -29.41 3.45
N GLU A 214 -12.78 -28.66 4.30
CA GLU A 214 -13.33 -27.34 3.98
C GLU A 214 -12.26 -26.27 4.23
N LEU A 215 -11.80 -25.61 3.17
CA LEU A 215 -10.72 -24.62 3.22
C LEU A 215 -11.18 -23.26 2.67
N THR A 216 -10.49 -22.19 3.06
CA THR A 216 -10.68 -20.85 2.48
C THR A 216 -10.10 -20.78 1.06
N LEU A 217 -10.19 -19.64 0.38
CA LEU A 217 -9.72 -19.51 -1.01
C LEU A 217 -8.19 -19.70 -1.14
N GLU A 218 -7.40 -19.08 -0.25
CA GLU A 218 -5.93 -19.09 -0.34
C GLU A 218 -5.28 -20.49 -0.29
N PRO A 219 -5.73 -21.44 0.55
CA PRO A 219 -5.13 -22.79 0.60
C PRO A 219 -5.51 -23.73 -0.56
N VAL A 220 -6.44 -23.33 -1.43
CA VAL A 220 -6.98 -24.17 -2.52
C VAL A 220 -6.46 -23.75 -3.90
N LEU A 221 -5.84 -22.57 -4.00
CA LEU A 221 -5.15 -22.06 -5.19
C LEU A 221 -3.69 -22.55 -5.24
#